data_AF-A0A8C9F058-F1
#
_entry.id   AF-A0A8C9F058-F1
#
_cell.length_a   1.000
_cell.length_b   1.000
_cell.length_c   1.000
_cell.angle_alpha   90.00
_cell.angle_beta   90.00
_cell.angle_gamma   90.00
#
_symmetry.space_group_name_H-M   'P 1'
#
loop_
_entity.id
_entity.type
_entity.pdbx_description
1 polymer ?
#
loop_
_entity_poly.entity_id
_entity_poly.type
_entity_poly.pdbx_seq_one_letter_code
_entity_poly.pdbx_strand_id
1 'polypeptide(L)' 'KMLEKRKGIPPPVHNLSAKGLTLLYAMIKYDPDERIAAHQALQHPYFQELWQVTSNHFNLER' A
#
# COMPACT_ATOMS: atom_id res chain seq x y z
N LYS A 1 31.68 22.36 -9.48
CA LYS A 1 30.29 21.86 -9.65
C LYS A 1 30.26 20.37 -9.34
N MET A 2 29.87 19.96 -8.14
CA MET A 2 29.39 18.61 -7.86
C MET A 2 28.30 18.77 -6.80
N LEU A 3 27.05 18.82 -7.24
CA LEU A 3 25.90 18.78 -6.34
C LEU A 3 25.77 17.31 -5.94
N GLU A 4 26.32 16.97 -4.77
CA GLU A 4 26.09 15.67 -4.15
C GLU A 4 24.58 15.39 -4.16
N LYS A 5 24.19 14.36 -4.92
CA LYS A 5 22.82 13.88 -5.00
C LYS A 5 22.45 13.47 -3.58
N ARG A 6 21.72 14.32 -2.86
CA ARG A 6 21.14 13.96 -1.56
C ARG A 6 20.37 12.67 -1.78
N LYS A 7 20.87 11.55 -1.25
CA LYS A 7 20.12 10.31 -1.19
C LYS A 7 18.87 10.64 -0.38
N GLY A 8 17.72 10.69 -1.06
CA GLY A 8 16.45 11.03 -0.46
C GLY A 8 16.22 10.17 0.78
N ILE A 9 15.56 10.74 1.79
CA ILE A 9 15.14 10.02 2.98
C ILE A 9 14.47 8.71 2.51
N PRO A 10 14.94 7.52 2.95
CA PRO A 10 14.27 6.28 2.62
C PRO A 10 12.79 6.40 3.02
N PRO A 11 11.85 5.87 2.22
CA PRO A 11 10.44 5.91 2.58
C PRO A 11 10.27 5.46 4.04
N PRO A 12 9.52 6.20 4.87
CA PRO A 12 9.38 5.91 6.31
C PRO A 12 8.94 4.47 6.61
N VAL A 13 8.36 3.80 5.61
CA VAL A 13 7.80 2.45 5.65
C VAL A 13 8.59 1.52 4.72
N HIS A 14 9.80 1.14 5.13
CA HIS A 14 10.68 0.24 4.39
C HIS A 14 10.15 -1.20 4.26
N ASN A 15 9.16 -1.57 5.09
CA ASN A 15 8.52 -2.89 5.07
C ASN A 15 7.21 -2.91 4.25
N LEU A 16 6.82 -1.79 3.65
CA LEU A 16 5.57 -1.68 2.91
C LEU A 16 5.82 -1.77 1.40
N SER A 17 5.05 -2.59 0.70
CA SER A 17 5.12 -2.66 -0.77
C SER A 17 4.67 -1.34 -1.41
N ALA A 18 5.05 -1.09 -2.66
CA ALA A 18 4.61 0.10 -3.40
C ALA A 18 3.07 0.23 -3.46
N LYS A 19 2.36 -0.90 -3.54
CA LYS A 19 0.89 -0.96 -3.47
C LYS A 19 0.38 -0.54 -2.10
N GLY A 20 1.02 -0.98 -1.03
CA GLY A 20 0.64 -0.60 0.33
C GLY A 20 0.85 0.89 0.59
N LEU A 21 1.96 1.44 0.08
CA LEU A 21 2.25 2.87 0.19
C LEU A 21 1.22 3.72 -0.58
N THR A 22 0.84 3.28 -1.78
CA THR A 22 -0.19 3.95 -2.59
C THR A 22 -1.55 3.96 -1.89
N LEU A 23 -1.96 2.82 -1.33
CA LEU A 23 -3.18 2.72 -0.53
C LEU A 23 -3.13 3.65 0.69
N LEU A 24 -2.02 3.65 1.42
CA LEU A 24 -1.85 4.49 2.61
C LEU A 24 -2.03 5.97 2.27
N TYR A 25 -1.39 6.45 1.21
CA TYR A 25 -1.56 7.84 0.77
C TYR A 25 -3.01 8.19 0.42
N ALA A 26 -3.76 7.28 -0.21
CA ALA A 26 -5.17 7.49 -0.52
C ALA A 26 -6.05 7.52 0.76
N MET A 27 -5.70 6.72 1.78
CA MET A 27 -6.44 6.65 3.05
C MET A 27 -6.17 7.84 3.98
N ILE A 28 -4.98 8.44 3.92
CA ILE A 28 -4.60 9.57 4.80
C ILE A 28 -4.71 10.93 4.13
N LYS A 29 -5.40 11.02 2.98
CA LYS A 29 -5.76 12.29 2.36
C LYS A 29 -6.47 13.19 3.39
N TYR A 30 -5.99 14.43 3.48
CA TYR A 30 -6.49 15.40 4.43
C TYR A 30 -7.91 15.85 4.07
N ASP A 31 -8.11 16.21 2.80
CA ASP A 31 -9.42 16.53 2.27
C ASP A 31 -10.29 15.25 2.28
N PRO A 32 -11.43 15.23 3.00
CA PRO A 32 -12.32 14.08 3.04
C PRO A 32 -12.92 13.74 1.68
N ASP A 33 -13.10 14.71 0.79
CA ASP A 33 -13.66 14.50 -0.55
C ASP A 33 -12.63 13.84 -1.48
N GLU A 34 -11.33 14.03 -1.22
CA GLU A 34 -10.25 13.33 -1.92
C GLU A 34 -9.86 11.99 -1.28
N ARG A 35 -10.31 11.72 -0.05
CA ARG A 35 -9.96 10.52 0.70
C ARG A 35 -10.76 9.32 0.22
N ILE A 36 -10.08 8.22 -0.02
CA ILE A 36 -10.73 6.97 -0.46
C ILE A 36 -11.72 6.46 0.60
N ALA A 37 -12.91 6.04 0.14
CA ALA A 37 -13.90 5.40 1.01
C ALA A 37 -13.48 3.97 1.38
N ALA A 38 -14.01 3.45 2.49
CA ALA A 38 -13.66 2.10 2.97
C ALA A 38 -13.91 1.00 1.91
N HIS A 39 -15.03 1.06 1.18
CA HIS A 39 -15.35 0.07 0.15
C HIS A 39 -14.38 0.12 -1.04
N GLN A 40 -13.91 1.32 -1.42
CA GLN A 40 -12.91 1.51 -2.47
C GLN A 40 -11.53 1.02 -2.00
N ALA A 41 -11.17 1.26 -0.73
CA ALA A 41 -9.92 0.77 -0.14
C ALA A 41 -9.82 -0.76 -0.20
N LEU A 42 -10.91 -1.47 0.13
CA LEU A 42 -10.96 -2.94 0.06
C LEU A 42 -10.80 -3.51 -1.36
N GLN A 43 -11.11 -2.71 -2.40
CA GLN A 43 -10.91 -3.07 -3.80
C GLN A 43 -9.48 -2.80 -4.30
N HIS A 44 -8.62 -2.17 -3.50
CA HIS A 44 -7.27 -1.78 -3.90
C HIS A 44 -6.38 -3.00 -4.19
N PRO A 45 -5.49 -2.96 -5.21
CA PRO A 45 -4.59 -4.07 -5.57
C PRO A 45 -3.69 -4.59 -4.44
N TYR A 46 -3.50 -3.80 -3.38
CA TYR A 46 -2.79 -4.23 -2.17
C TYR A 46 -3.48 -5.43 -1.50
N PHE A 47 -4.81 -5.46 -1.46
CA PHE A 47 -5.56 -6.55 -0.84
C PHE A 47 -5.68 -7.78 -1.75
N GLN A 48 -5.56 -7.63 -3.07
CA GLN A 48 -5.60 -8.77 -4.00
C GLN A 48 -4.51 -9.81 -3.71
N GLU A 49 -3.32 -9.37 -3.27
CA GLU A 49 -2.24 -10.27 -2.85
C GLU A 49 -2.58 -11.01 -1.54
N LEU A 50 -3.21 -10.32 -0.59
CA LEU A 50 -3.65 -10.91 0.69
C LEU A 50 -4.74 -11.97 0.47
N TRP A 51 -5.68 -11.74 -0.45
CA TRP A 51 -6.73 -12.71 -0.77
C TRP A 51 -6.19 -14.00 -1.41
N GLN A 52 -5.10 -13.90 -2.18
CA GLN A 52 -4.44 -15.10 -2.72
C GLN A 52 -3.78 -15.91 -1.61
N VAL A 53 -3.09 -15.25 -0.67
CA VAL A 53 -2.46 -15.94 0.47
C VAL A 53 -3.50 -16.65 1.33
N THR A 54 -4.60 -15.98 1.67
CA THR A 54 -5.66 -16.58 2.49
C THR A 54 -6.35 -17.73 1.74
N SER A 55 -6.68 -17.55 0.46
CA SER A 55 -7.27 -18.61 -0.36
C SER A 55 -6.36 -19.84 -0.46
N ASN A 56 -5.06 -19.64 -0.67
CA ASN A 56 -4.09 -20.73 -0.76
C ASN A 56 -3.93 -21.46 0.58
N HIS A 57 -3.97 -20.74 1.71
CA HIS A 57 -3.92 -21.33 3.04
C HIS A 57 -5.14 -22.23 3.32
N PHE A 58 -6.35 -21.77 3.01
CA PHE A 58 -7.57 -22.58 3.17
C PHE A 58 -7.63 -23.82 2.26
N ASN A 59 -6.94 -23.79 1.13
CA ASN A 59 -6.90 -24.93 0.20
C ASN A 59 -5.82 -25.97 0.55
N LEU A 60 -4.81 -25.63 1.36
CA LEU A 60 -3.74 -26.55 1.77
C LEU A 60 -4.12 -27.42 2.97
N GLU A 61 -5.14 -27.01 3.73
CA GLU A 61 -5.69 -27.72 4.90
C GLU A 61 -6.89 -28.63 4.55
N ARG A 62 -7.14 -28.90 3.26
CA ARG A 62 -8.15 -29.86 2.78
C ARG A 62 -7.54 -31.10 2.14
#